data_AF-A0A537A2H5-F1
#
_entry.id   AF-A0A537A2H5-F1
#
_cell.length_a   1.000
_cell.length_b   1.000
_cell.length_c   1.000
_cell.angle_alpha   90.00
_cell.angle_beta   90.00
_cell.angle_gamma   90.00
#
_symmetry.space_group_name_H-M   'P 1'
#
loop_
_entity.id
_entity.type
_entity.pdbx_description
1 polymer ?
#
loop_
_entity_poly.entity_id
_entity_poly.type
_entity_poly.pdbx_seq_one_letter_code
_entity_poly.pdbx_strand_id
1 'polypeptide(L)'
;MVFTNATPARMNDMDFSPTVLQIEQGYLVSAGSEIRTLDEIDRTGVRVGVSEGSTSEATVSRELRNATVVRTSSLTSATEMLSAGKLDAFATNNATLFEMSDALPGSRVLDGRWGLESFAIGIPKGRQAAMPLVTGFVANAGRRLRACRDAGSDPLL
;
A
#
# COMPACT_ATOMS: atom_id res chain seq x y z
N MET A 1 -11.10 -4.37 16.69
CA MET A 1 -11.46 -4.34 15.26
C MET A 1 -10.39 -3.52 14.57
N VAL A 2 -9.95 -3.92 13.38
CA VAL A 2 -8.93 -3.22 12.59
C VAL A 2 -9.44 -3.03 11.17
N PHE A 3 -8.96 -2.01 10.48
CA PHE A 3 -9.12 -1.88 9.03
C PHE A 3 -7.74 -1.94 8.40
N THR A 4 -7.45 -3.02 7.67
CA THR A 4 -6.10 -3.25 7.16
C THR A 4 -6.09 -4.24 6.00
N ASN A 5 -4.98 -4.31 5.28
CA ASN A 5 -4.75 -5.31 4.23
C ASN A 5 -4.96 -6.74 4.77
N ALA A 6 -5.92 -7.47 4.20
CA ALA A 6 -6.26 -8.83 4.61
C ALA A 6 -5.29 -9.81 3.96
N THR A 7 -4.23 -10.18 4.68
CA THR A 7 -3.21 -11.14 4.21
C THR A 7 -3.41 -12.52 4.84
N PRO A 8 -2.94 -13.61 4.19
CA PRO A 8 -2.97 -14.94 4.80
C PRO A 8 -2.28 -14.99 6.17
N ALA A 9 -1.17 -14.28 6.33
CA ALA A 9 -0.47 -14.19 7.62
C ALA A 9 -1.36 -13.60 8.72
N ARG A 10 -2.14 -12.54 8.43
CA ARG A 10 -3.05 -11.93 9.40
C ARG A 10 -4.30 -12.78 9.66
N MET A 11 -4.70 -13.63 8.71
CA MET A 11 -5.84 -14.54 8.87
C MET A 11 -5.59 -15.65 9.90
N ASN A 12 -4.34 -15.87 10.31
CA ASN A 12 -4.02 -16.75 11.44
C ASN A 12 -4.61 -16.22 12.75
N ASP A 13 -4.58 -14.90 12.95
CA ASP A 13 -5.01 -14.26 14.20
C ASP A 13 -6.38 -13.56 14.08
N MET A 14 -6.90 -13.41 12.85
CA MET A 14 -8.09 -12.61 12.57
C MET A 14 -9.06 -13.26 11.58
N ASP A 15 -10.34 -12.94 11.71
CA ASP A 15 -11.36 -13.14 10.68
C ASP A 15 -11.64 -11.79 9.99
N PHE A 16 -11.76 -11.79 8.67
CA PHE A 16 -11.98 -10.58 7.88
C PHE A 16 -13.35 -10.56 7.22
N SER A 17 -13.89 -9.34 7.07
CA SER A 17 -15.01 -9.07 6.16
C SER A 17 -14.59 -9.28 4.70
N PRO A 18 -15.54 -9.23 3.75
CA PRO A 18 -15.21 -8.96 2.36
C PRO A 18 -14.37 -7.68 2.22
N THR A 19 -13.58 -7.59 1.15
CA THR A 19 -12.77 -6.41 0.82
C THR A 19 -13.65 -5.17 0.70
N VAL A 20 -13.21 -4.10 1.35
CA VAL A 20 -13.85 -2.78 1.32
C VAL A 20 -13.17 -1.88 0.30
N LEU A 21 -11.83 -1.92 0.26
CA LEU A 21 -11.00 -1.05 -0.59
C LEU A 21 -9.83 -1.87 -1.14
N GLN A 22 -9.52 -1.68 -2.42
CA GLN A 22 -8.26 -2.12 -3.00
C GLN A 22 -7.35 -0.93 -3.23
N ILE A 23 -6.09 -1.05 -2.83
CA ILE A 23 -5.07 -0.02 -3.03
C ILE A 23 -3.93 -0.64 -3.81
N GLU A 24 -3.50 0.05 -4.87
CA GLU A 24 -2.35 -0.36 -5.66
C GLU A 24 -1.04 -0.16 -4.90
N GLN A 25 -0.05 -0.99 -5.19
CA GLN A 25 1.31 -0.84 -4.68
C GLN A 25 2.26 -0.50 -5.81
N GLY A 26 3.12 0.48 -5.57
CA GLY A 26 3.99 1.09 -6.57
C GLY A 26 5.35 1.50 -6.00
N TYR A 27 6.04 2.36 -6.72
CA TYR A 27 7.32 2.93 -6.30
C TYR A 27 7.29 4.45 -6.40
N LEU A 28 7.81 5.13 -5.39
CA LEU A 28 8.18 6.54 -5.45
C LEU A 28 9.67 6.63 -5.76
N VAL A 29 10.04 7.35 -6.81
CA VAL A 29 11.44 7.64 -7.14
C VAL A 29 11.80 9.08 -6.79
N SER A 30 13.06 9.30 -6.43
CA SER A 30 13.58 10.62 -6.07
C SER A 30 13.63 11.57 -7.28
N ALA A 31 13.80 12.87 -7.00
CA ALA A 31 13.92 13.89 -8.03
C ALA A 31 15.11 13.63 -8.95
N GLY A 32 14.88 13.76 -10.27
CA GLY A 32 15.91 13.52 -11.28
C GLY A 32 16.26 12.04 -11.51
N SER A 33 15.53 11.10 -10.89
CA SER A 33 15.75 9.67 -11.12
C SER A 33 15.63 9.30 -12.59
N GLU A 34 16.59 8.50 -13.07
CA GLU A 34 16.57 7.92 -14.42
C GLU A 34 15.60 6.74 -14.54
N ILE A 35 15.08 6.22 -13.42
CA ILE A 35 14.14 5.09 -13.38
C ILE A 35 12.76 5.60 -13.82
N ARG A 36 12.29 5.14 -14.98
CA ARG A 36 11.04 5.61 -15.58
C ARG A 36 9.88 4.65 -15.41
N THR A 37 10.16 3.36 -15.37
CA THR A 37 9.16 2.28 -15.36
C THR A 37 9.41 1.31 -14.22
N LEU A 38 8.40 0.51 -13.84
CA LEU A 38 8.54 -0.49 -12.77
C LEU A 38 9.61 -1.53 -13.09
N ASP A 39 9.74 -1.92 -14.36
CA ASP A 39 10.69 -2.96 -14.80
C ASP A 39 12.16 -2.53 -14.66
N GLU A 40 12.42 -1.23 -14.53
CA GLU A 40 13.76 -0.68 -14.31
C GLU A 40 14.20 -0.69 -12.84
N ILE A 41 13.31 -1.04 -11.90
CA ILE A 41 13.62 -1.03 -10.47
C ILE A 41 14.63 -2.11 -10.08
N ASP A 42 14.51 -3.32 -10.64
CA ASP A 42 15.33 -4.46 -10.22
C ASP A 42 16.72 -4.50 -10.92
N ARG A 43 17.53 -3.47 -10.67
CA ARG A 43 18.87 -3.33 -11.25
C ARG A 43 19.95 -3.24 -10.17
N THR A 44 21.12 -3.79 -10.47
CA THR A 44 22.30 -3.66 -9.61
C THR A 44 22.61 -2.20 -9.35
N GLY A 45 22.82 -1.85 -8.08
CA GLY A 45 23.12 -0.48 -7.64
C GLY A 45 21.90 0.35 -7.25
N VAL A 46 20.67 -0.07 -7.62
CA VAL A 46 19.43 0.58 -7.14
C VAL A 46 19.17 0.17 -5.69
N ARG A 47 18.86 1.15 -4.83
CA ARG A 47 18.46 0.97 -3.43
C ARG A 47 16.97 1.24 -3.29
N VAL A 48 16.22 0.19 -2.98
CA VAL A 48 14.76 0.25 -2.82
C VAL A 48 14.42 0.19 -1.34
N GLY A 49 13.88 1.28 -0.83
CA GLY A 49 13.43 1.38 0.55
C GLY A 49 12.09 0.68 0.76
N VAL A 50 11.95 0.03 1.93
CA VAL A 50 10.70 -0.57 2.42
C VAL A 50 10.59 -0.30 3.92
N SER A 51 9.37 -0.12 4.43
CA SER A 51 9.16 -0.07 5.89
C SER A 51 9.41 -1.44 6.51
N GLU A 52 10.18 -1.47 7.60
CA GLU A 52 10.47 -2.70 8.35
C GLU A 52 9.19 -3.37 8.88
N GLY A 53 9.09 -4.69 8.72
CA GLY A 53 7.94 -5.53 9.09
C GLY A 53 6.73 -5.39 8.17
N SER A 54 6.82 -4.63 7.08
CA SER A 54 5.67 -4.39 6.19
C SER A 54 5.40 -5.54 5.22
N THR A 55 4.18 -5.57 4.67
CA THR A 55 3.81 -6.45 3.55
C THR A 55 4.65 -6.15 2.30
N SER A 56 5.00 -4.89 2.08
CA SER A 56 5.90 -4.46 1.02
C SER A 56 7.31 -5.02 1.21
N GLU A 57 7.88 -4.99 2.41
CA GLU A 57 9.18 -5.62 2.68
C GLU A 57 9.15 -7.10 2.32
N ALA A 58 8.16 -7.85 2.82
CA ALA A 58 8.06 -9.28 2.57
C ALA A 58 7.96 -9.63 1.09
N THR A 59 7.27 -8.80 0.31
CA THR A 59 7.05 -9.00 -1.14
C THR A 59 8.26 -8.57 -1.95
N VAL A 60 8.70 -7.33 -1.77
CA VAL A 60 9.81 -6.71 -2.52
C VAL A 60 11.13 -7.42 -2.26
N SER A 61 11.40 -7.83 -1.01
CA SER A 61 12.62 -8.61 -0.69
C SER A 61 12.66 -9.99 -1.32
N ARG A 62 11.49 -10.55 -1.67
CA ARG A 62 11.38 -11.84 -2.36
C ARG A 62 11.47 -11.69 -3.88
N GLU A 63 10.98 -10.58 -4.41
CA GLU A 63 10.79 -10.38 -5.85
C GLU A 63 11.98 -9.69 -6.52
N LEU A 64 12.58 -8.70 -5.87
CA LEU A 64 13.78 -8.03 -6.38
C LEU A 64 15.01 -8.92 -6.17
N ARG A 65 15.77 -9.14 -7.25
CA ARG A 65 16.93 -10.05 -7.27
C ARG A 65 18.25 -9.31 -7.39
N ASN A 66 18.26 -8.12 -7.98
CA ASN A 66 19.47 -7.35 -8.28
C ASN A 66 19.54 -6.04 -7.49
N ALA A 67 18.40 -5.41 -7.21
CA ALA A 67 18.36 -4.21 -6.39
C ALA A 67 18.65 -4.53 -4.92
N THR A 68 19.21 -3.54 -4.21
CA THR A 68 19.42 -3.63 -2.77
C THR A 68 18.15 -3.19 -2.05
N VAL A 69 17.53 -4.08 -1.29
CA VAL A 69 16.40 -3.73 -0.43
C VAL A 69 16.90 -3.14 0.89
N VAL A 70 16.44 -1.95 1.24
CA VAL A 70 16.86 -1.19 2.43
C VAL A 70 15.66 -1.00 3.35
N ARG A 71 15.78 -1.42 4.60
CA ARG A 71 14.72 -1.23 5.61
C ARG A 71 14.76 0.18 6.18
N THR A 72 13.59 0.79 6.35
CA THR A 72 13.41 2.06 7.05
C THR A 72 12.50 1.87 8.26
N SER A 73 12.78 2.59 9.35
CA SER A 73 12.05 2.47 10.61
C SER A 73 10.78 3.32 10.65
N SER A 74 10.62 4.26 9.71
CA SER A 74 9.45 5.14 9.60
C SER A 74 9.33 5.73 8.19
N LEU A 75 8.16 6.31 7.87
CA LEU A 75 8.00 7.07 6.63
C LEU A 75 8.85 8.35 6.63
N THR A 76 9.00 9.02 7.77
CA THR A 76 9.87 10.20 7.91
C THR A 76 11.31 9.86 7.54
N SER A 77 11.86 8.77 8.09
CA SER A 77 13.23 8.34 7.75
C SER A 77 13.35 7.92 6.28
N ALA A 78 12.34 7.28 5.70
CA ALA A 78 12.31 6.97 4.26
C ALA A 78 12.36 8.24 3.40
N THR A 79 11.56 9.25 3.73
CA THR A 79 11.53 10.55 3.07
C THR A 79 12.88 11.26 3.16
N GLU A 80 13.48 11.30 4.35
CA GLU A 80 14.83 11.87 4.56
C GLU A 80 15.89 11.13 3.73
N MET A 81 15.83 9.80 3.70
CA MET A 81 16.77 8.99 2.93
C MET A 81 16.60 9.15 1.42
N LEU A 82 15.37 9.27 0.91
CA LEU A 82 15.11 9.62 -0.50
C LEU A 82 15.68 11.00 -0.83
N SER A 83 15.38 12.01 0.00
CA SER A 83 15.86 13.38 -0.21
C SER A 83 17.39 13.47 -0.17
N ALA A 84 18.05 12.66 0.65
CA ALA A 84 19.51 12.63 0.77
C ALA A 84 20.19 11.74 -0.28
N GLY A 85 19.45 11.15 -1.23
CA GLY A 85 19.99 10.23 -2.22
C GLY A 85 20.56 8.94 -1.59
N LYS A 86 20.07 8.55 -0.40
CA LYS A 86 20.39 7.28 0.26
C LYS A 86 19.48 6.14 -0.21
N LEU A 87 18.35 6.47 -0.81
CA LEU A 87 17.46 5.56 -1.53
C LEU A 87 17.23 6.11 -2.94
N ASP A 88 17.04 5.20 -3.89
CA ASP A 88 16.73 5.53 -5.28
C ASP A 88 15.23 5.39 -5.55
N ALA A 89 14.57 4.50 -4.81
CA ALA A 89 13.12 4.34 -4.80
C ALA A 89 12.61 3.93 -3.41
N PHE A 90 11.31 4.11 -3.15
CA PHE A 90 10.62 3.56 -1.99
C PHE A 90 9.36 2.81 -2.42
N ALA A 91 9.14 1.62 -1.87
CA ALA A 91 8.08 0.71 -2.27
C ALA A 91 7.00 0.58 -1.19
N THR A 92 5.78 1.00 -1.50
CA THR A 92 4.59 0.80 -0.66
C THR A 92 3.31 1.02 -1.46
N ASN A 93 2.15 1.15 -0.80
CA ASN A 93 0.89 1.48 -1.47
C ASN A 93 0.84 2.93 -1.98
N ASN A 94 0.11 3.14 -3.08
CA ASN A 94 0.09 4.42 -3.79
C ASN A 94 -0.45 5.58 -2.94
N ALA A 95 -1.37 5.33 -2.00
CA ALA A 95 -1.87 6.36 -1.10
C ALA A 95 -0.72 6.97 -0.27
N THR A 96 0.12 6.12 0.33
CA THR A 96 1.30 6.58 1.06
C THR A 96 2.36 7.18 0.14
N LEU A 97 2.55 6.65 -1.08
CA LEU A 97 3.53 7.20 -2.02
C LEU A 97 3.17 8.62 -2.45
N PHE A 98 1.89 8.91 -2.72
CA PHE A 98 1.45 10.26 -3.05
C PHE A 98 1.60 11.22 -1.87
N GLU A 99 1.26 10.79 -0.65
CA GLU A 99 1.51 11.59 0.57
C GLU A 99 3.00 11.89 0.77
N MET A 100 3.88 10.92 0.54
CA MET A 100 5.34 11.15 0.59
C MET A 100 5.80 12.10 -0.53
N SER A 101 5.21 11.99 -1.72
CA SER A 101 5.54 12.82 -2.88
C SER A 101 5.24 14.31 -2.63
N ASP A 102 4.18 14.62 -1.88
CA ASP A 102 3.82 16.00 -1.50
C ASP A 102 4.95 16.68 -0.69
N ALA A 103 5.73 15.90 0.06
CA ALA A 103 6.86 16.37 0.86
C ALA A 103 8.21 16.35 0.12
N LEU A 104 8.26 15.81 -1.10
CA LEU A 104 9.49 15.59 -1.87
C LEU A 104 9.40 16.25 -3.26
N PRO A 105 9.74 17.54 -3.39
CA PRO A 105 9.68 18.24 -4.66
C PRO A 105 10.46 17.53 -5.77
N GLY A 106 9.81 17.32 -6.91
CA GLY A 106 10.39 16.65 -8.08
C GLY A 106 10.43 15.12 -8.01
N SER A 107 10.05 14.51 -6.88
CA SER A 107 9.81 13.07 -6.81
C SER A 107 8.60 12.67 -7.67
N ARG A 108 8.51 11.38 -8.01
CA ARG A 108 7.45 10.87 -8.88
C ARG A 108 7.06 9.45 -8.49
N VAL A 109 5.76 9.21 -8.37
CA VAL A 109 5.21 7.85 -8.32
C VAL A 109 5.27 7.26 -9.74
N LEU A 110 5.87 6.08 -9.89
CA LEU A 110 5.94 5.41 -11.19
C LEU A 110 4.55 4.94 -11.64
N ASP A 111 4.26 5.09 -12.93
CA ASP A 111 2.99 4.64 -13.51
C ASP A 111 2.88 3.11 -13.48
N GLY A 112 1.73 2.60 -13.04
CA GLY A 112 1.46 1.17 -12.92
C GLY A 112 1.52 0.67 -11.48
N ARG A 113 1.53 -0.66 -11.31
CA ARG A 113 1.54 -1.31 -10.00
C ARG A 113 2.25 -2.66 -10.04
N TRP A 114 2.90 -3.02 -8.95
CA TRP A 114 3.45 -4.37 -8.73
C TRP A 114 2.56 -5.21 -7.82
N GLY A 115 1.63 -4.58 -7.08
CA GLY A 115 0.79 -5.27 -6.11
C GLY A 115 -0.56 -4.61 -5.89
N LEU A 116 -1.43 -5.33 -5.18
CA LEU A 116 -2.72 -4.86 -4.70
C LEU A 116 -2.91 -5.25 -3.24
N GLU A 117 -3.22 -4.28 -2.40
CA GLU A 117 -3.65 -4.50 -1.03
C GLU A 117 -5.18 -4.55 -0.97
N SER A 118 -5.71 -5.59 -0.32
CA SER A 118 -7.16 -5.75 -0.15
C SER A 118 -7.54 -5.41 1.28
N PHE A 119 -7.87 -4.14 1.52
CA PHE A 119 -8.24 -3.66 2.84
C PHE A 119 -9.64 -4.14 3.21
N ALA A 120 -9.72 -4.77 4.38
CA ALA A 120 -10.96 -5.29 4.95
C ALA A 120 -11.01 -4.99 6.45
N ILE A 121 -12.21 -5.14 7.02
CA ILE A 121 -12.39 -5.00 8.46
C ILE A 121 -12.07 -6.36 9.10
N GLY A 122 -11.05 -6.39 9.96
CA GLY A 122 -10.64 -7.57 10.72
C GLY A 122 -11.17 -7.56 12.16
N ILE A 123 -11.61 -8.72 12.63
CA ILE A 123 -11.87 -9.00 14.05
C ILE A 123 -10.90 -10.09 14.54
N PRO A 124 -10.51 -10.10 15.82
CA PRO A 124 -9.73 -11.20 16.38
C PRO A 124 -10.47 -12.54 16.28
N LYS A 125 -9.74 -13.64 16.11
CA LYS A 125 -10.30 -14.99 16.27
C LYS A 125 -11.00 -15.14 17.63
N GLY A 126 -12.03 -15.98 17.68
CA GLY A 126 -12.84 -16.19 18.89
C GLY A 126 -13.91 -15.13 19.12
N ARG A 127 -14.05 -14.13 18.23
CA ARG A 127 -15.10 -13.09 18.27
C ARG A 127 -16.06 -13.14 17.09
N GLN A 128 -16.28 -14.32 16.52
CA GLN A 128 -17.04 -14.51 15.28
C GLN A 128 -18.50 -14.06 15.38
N ALA A 129 -19.07 -13.98 16.59
CA ALA A 129 -20.39 -13.41 16.81
C ALA A 129 -20.54 -11.97 16.28
N ALA A 130 -19.46 -11.22 16.12
CA ALA A 130 -19.47 -9.88 15.53
C ALA A 130 -19.50 -9.87 13.98
N MET A 131 -19.30 -11.01 13.31
CA MET A 131 -19.22 -11.05 11.83
C MET A 131 -20.49 -10.62 11.09
N PRO A 132 -21.70 -11.03 11.50
CA PRO A 132 -22.92 -10.57 10.85
C PRO A 132 -23.04 -9.04 10.85
N LEU A 133 -22.62 -8.38 11.94
CA LEU A 133 -22.66 -6.92 12.04
C LEU A 133 -21.66 -6.26 11.08
N VAL A 134 -20.40 -6.71 11.07
CA VAL A 134 -19.35 -6.13 10.22
C VAL A 134 -19.64 -6.36 8.74
N THR A 135 -20.03 -7.58 8.36
CA THR A 135 -20.38 -7.90 6.97
C THR A 135 -21.62 -7.14 6.51
N GLY A 136 -22.61 -6.99 7.39
CA GLY A 136 -23.79 -6.15 7.15
C GLY A 136 -23.43 -4.68 6.90
N PHE A 137 -22.51 -4.12 7.69
CA PHE A 137 -22.00 -2.76 7.51
C PHE A 137 -21.32 -2.58 6.15
N VAL A 138 -20.38 -3.46 5.78
CA VAL A 138 -19.67 -3.41 4.50
C VAL A 138 -20.63 -3.53 3.33
N ALA A 139 -21.59 -4.45 3.39
CA ALA A 139 -22.60 -4.63 2.35
C ALA A 139 -23.50 -3.40 2.18
N ASN A 140 -23.86 -2.73 3.30
CA ASN A 140 -24.65 -1.50 3.24
C ASN A 140 -23.89 -0.36 2.58
N ALA A 141 -22.63 -0.15 3.00
CA ALA A 141 -21.76 0.86 2.40
C ALA A 141 -21.59 0.62 0.89
N GLY A 142 -21.34 -0.63 0.48
CA GLY A 142 -21.20 -0.99 -0.94
C GLY A 142 -22.47 -0.75 -1.77
N ARG A 143 -23.67 -0.96 -1.20
CA ARG A 143 -24.93 -0.63 -1.89
C ARG A 143 -25.12 0.88 -2.06
N ARG A 144 -24.81 1.67 -1.04
CA ARG A 144 -24.91 3.14 -1.10
C ARG A 144 -23.98 3.73 -2.15
N LEU A 145 -22.72 3.29 -2.20
CA LEU A 145 -21.76 3.75 -3.20
C LEU A 145 -22.22 3.46 -4.64
N ARG A 146 -22.78 2.26 -4.88
CA ARG A 146 -23.34 1.92 -6.20
C ARG A 146 -24.54 2.80 -6.54
N ALA A 147 -25.46 3.01 -5.59
CA ALA A 147 -26.62 3.86 -5.79
C ALA A 147 -26.24 5.32 -6.12
N CYS A 148 -25.26 5.91 -5.42
CA CYS A 148 -24.76 7.26 -5.75
C CYS A 148 -24.15 7.31 -7.15
N ARG A 149 -23.32 6.31 -7.49
CA ARG A 149 -22.69 6.24 -8.82
C ARG A 149 -23.73 6.12 -9.94
N ASP A 150 -24.73 5.28 -9.74
CA ASP A 150 -25.80 5.05 -10.74
C ASP A 150 -26.72 6.29 -10.86
N ALA A 151 -26.82 7.11 -9.81
CA ALA A 151 -27.55 8.38 -9.80
C ALA A 151 -26.75 9.57 -10.33
N GLY A 152 -25.46 9.41 -10.66
CA GLY A 152 -24.58 10.50 -11.08
C GLY A 152 -24.28 11.52 -9.98
N SER A 153 -24.58 11.20 -8.72
CA SER A 153 -24.30 12.03 -7.55
C SER A 153 -22.98 11.63 -6.90
N ASP A 154 -22.24 12.62 -6.41
CA ASP A 154 -21.00 12.38 -5.69
C ASP A 154 -21.32 11.60 -4.38
N PRO A 155 -20.77 10.39 -4.17
CA PRO A 155 -20.98 9.64 -2.95
C PRO A 155 -20.39 10.30 -1.69
N LEU A 156 -19.61 11.38 -1.82
CA LEU A 156 -18.97 12.12 -0.73
C LEU A 156 -19.64 13.46 -0.41
N LEU A 157 -20.72 13.83 -1.12
CA LEU A 157 -21.56 15.02 -0.88
C LEU A 157 -23.02 14.62 -0.62
#